data_AF-A0A2I2F5R8-F1
#
_entry.id   AF-A0A2I2F5R8-F1
#
_cell.length_a   1.000
_cell.length_b   1.000
_cell.length_c   1.000
_cell.angle_alpha   90.00
_cell.angle_beta   90.00
_cell.angle_gamma   90.00
#
_symmetry.space_group_name_H-M   'P 1'
#
loop_
_entity.id
_entity.type
_entity.pdbx_description
1 polymer ?
#
loop_
_entity_poly.entity_id
_entity_poly.type
_entity_poly.pdbx_seq_one_letter_code
_entity_poly.pdbx_strand_id
1 'polypeptide(L)'
;MTSTLPQPSSIPSLPQDQQLRVLDTLFEPSPELHTLMTPVLSNQPFASYDRLIDAVGGRMSALSAENSPTDRDVLFGILGSHPRLGRPKVAQEQLSELSQKEQAQLNVGAEELAEKLRGMNEEYEGRFPGLRFVTFVNGRSRE
;
A
#
# COMPACT_ATOMS: atom_id res chain seq x y z
N MET A 1 17.65 -4.13 -6.15
CA MET A 1 18.68 -4.29 -5.08
C MET A 1 17.96 -4.83 -3.85
N THR A 2 18.54 -5.70 -3.02
CA THR A 2 17.84 -6.15 -1.80
C THR A 2 17.60 -4.92 -0.91
N SER A 3 16.35 -4.44 -0.83
CA SER A 3 15.97 -3.33 0.04
C SER A 3 16.14 -3.79 1.48
N THR A 4 17.34 -3.56 2.03
CA THR A 4 17.62 -3.87 3.43
C THR A 4 17.01 -2.77 4.26
N LEU A 5 15.99 -3.13 5.03
CA LEU A 5 15.37 -2.26 6.00
C LEU A 5 16.40 -1.84 7.07
N PRO A 6 16.53 -0.53 7.40
CA PRO A 6 17.44 -0.04 8.43
C PRO A 6 17.03 -0.50 9.83
N GLN A 7 17.79 -0.10 10.86
CA GLN A 7 17.33 -0.34 12.23
C GLN A 7 16.13 0.59 12.54
N PRO A 8 15.01 0.08 13.09
CA PRO A 8 13.83 0.89 13.39
C PRO A 8 14.11 2.12 14.27
N SER A 9 15.06 1.99 15.19
CA SER A 9 15.48 3.07 16.09
C SER A 9 16.24 4.19 15.38
N SER A 10 16.87 3.91 14.22
CA SER A 10 17.61 4.90 13.44
C SER A 10 16.74 5.71 12.48
N ILE A 11 15.49 5.31 12.23
CA ILE A 11 14.60 5.93 11.24
C ILE A 11 14.52 7.45 11.38
N PRO A 12 14.34 8.04 12.58
CA PRO A 12 14.23 9.50 12.73
C PRO A 12 15.48 10.27 12.34
N SER A 13 16.65 9.63 12.36
CA SER A 13 17.92 10.24 12.00
C SER A 13 18.23 10.20 10.49
N LEU A 14 17.44 9.45 9.72
CA LEU A 14 17.63 9.33 8.28
C LEU A 14 17.08 10.55 7.54
N PRO A 15 17.60 10.87 6.33
CA PRO A 15 16.96 11.83 5.43
C PRO A 15 15.51 11.44 5.12
N GLN A 16 14.64 12.43 4.92
CA GLN A 16 13.21 12.19 4.67
C GLN A 16 12.96 11.20 3.53
N ASP A 17 13.68 11.31 2.41
CA ASP A 17 13.56 10.38 1.28
C ASP A 17 13.85 8.92 1.67
N GLN A 18 14.76 8.71 2.63
CA GLN A 18 15.05 7.36 3.14
C GLN A 18 13.98 6.89 4.14
N GLN A 19 13.42 7.78 4.96
CA GLN A 19 12.27 7.46 5.81
C GLN A 19 11.06 7.02 4.98
N LEU A 20 10.75 7.78 3.92
CA LEU A 20 9.67 7.46 2.99
C LEU A 20 9.96 6.15 2.23
N ARG A 21 11.22 5.89 1.85
CA ARG A 21 11.59 4.61 1.23
C ARG A 21 11.37 3.40 2.15
N VAL A 22 11.55 3.55 3.46
CA VAL A 22 11.19 2.50 4.44
C VAL A 22 9.69 2.25 4.41
N LEU A 23 8.89 3.31 4.36
CA LEU A 23 7.44 3.24 4.27
C LEU A 23 6.99 2.58 2.96
N ASP A 24 7.56 2.98 1.82
CA ASP A 24 7.31 2.42 0.48
C ASP A 24 7.78 0.97 0.31
N THR A 25 8.65 0.51 1.20
CA THR A 25 9.05 -0.90 1.27
C THR A 25 8.02 -1.73 2.06
N LEU A 26 7.32 -1.13 3.01
CA LEU A 26 6.37 -1.84 3.88
C LEU A 26 4.91 -1.72 3.42
N PHE A 27 4.59 -0.64 2.71
CA PHE A 27 3.26 -0.28 2.26
C PHE A 27 3.32 0.19 0.80
N GLU A 28 2.19 0.14 0.10
CA GLU A 28 2.15 0.73 -1.24
C GLU A 28 2.33 2.26 -1.13
N PRO A 29 3.18 2.89 -1.96
CA PRO A 29 3.40 4.32 -1.94
C PRO A 29 2.10 5.10 -2.15
N SER A 30 1.79 6.01 -1.24
CA SER A 30 0.72 7.00 -1.44
C SER A 30 1.10 8.37 -0.83
N PRO A 31 0.79 9.48 -1.52
CA PRO A 31 1.04 10.83 -1.00
C PRO A 31 0.37 11.08 0.35
N GLU A 32 -0.82 10.52 0.54
CA GLU A 32 -1.61 10.61 1.77
C GLU A 32 -0.92 9.89 2.93
N LEU A 33 -0.39 8.68 2.70
CA LEU A 33 0.33 7.90 3.70
C LEU A 33 1.67 8.58 4.06
N HIS A 34 2.37 9.15 3.07
CA HIS A 34 3.58 9.92 3.27
C HIS A 34 3.32 11.14 4.16
N THR A 35 2.26 11.88 3.87
CA THR A 35 1.85 13.06 4.65
C THR A 35 1.50 12.68 6.09
N LEU A 36 0.74 11.59 6.27
CA LEU A 36 0.31 11.09 7.57
C LEU A 36 1.47 10.61 8.45
N MET A 37 2.48 9.97 7.84
CA MET A 37 3.56 9.29 8.55
C MET A 37 4.85 10.09 8.66
N THR A 38 5.09 11.08 7.79
CA THR A 38 6.26 11.99 7.88
C THR A 38 6.53 12.51 9.30
N PRO A 39 5.55 13.16 9.99
CA PRO A 39 5.81 13.70 11.32
C PRO A 39 6.10 12.61 12.37
N VAL A 40 5.65 11.38 12.14
CA VAL A 40 5.91 10.23 13.03
C VAL A 40 7.31 9.71 12.82
N LEU A 41 7.67 9.45 11.57
CA LEU A 41 8.98 8.92 11.19
C LEU A 41 10.10 9.86 11.62
N SER A 42 9.88 11.17 11.54
CA SER A 42 10.89 12.19 11.90
C SER A 42 11.03 12.43 13.41
N ASN A 43 10.01 12.13 14.23
CA ASN A 43 10.02 12.49 15.66
C ASN A 43 9.98 11.30 16.62
N GLN A 44 9.66 10.09 16.14
CA GLN A 44 9.47 8.93 17.00
C GLN A 44 10.40 7.78 16.62
N PRO A 45 11.33 7.36 17.51
CA PRO A 45 12.06 6.12 17.30
C PRO A 45 11.14 4.92 17.56
N PHE A 46 11.34 3.86 16.79
CA PHE A 46 10.59 2.61 16.94
C PHE A 46 11.49 1.51 17.49
N ALA A 47 10.94 0.67 18.37
CA ALA A 47 11.65 -0.48 18.94
C ALA A 47 11.71 -1.67 17.98
N SER A 48 10.72 -1.80 17.08
CA SER A 48 10.65 -2.83 16.05
C SER A 48 9.82 -2.35 14.84
N TYR A 49 9.92 -3.06 13.72
CA TYR A 49 9.05 -2.82 12.56
C TYR A 49 7.58 -3.13 12.85
N ASP A 50 7.27 -4.08 13.73
CA ASP A 50 5.89 -4.34 14.16
C ASP A 50 5.28 -3.11 14.82
N ARG A 51 6.05 -2.40 15.66
CA ARG A 51 5.58 -1.16 16.29
C ARG A 51 5.37 -0.03 15.29
N LEU A 52 6.18 0.02 14.23
CA LEU A 52 5.95 0.96 13.13
C LEU A 52 4.64 0.63 12.41
N ILE A 53 4.41 -0.66 12.10
CA ILE A 53 3.20 -1.13 11.43
C ILE A 53 1.95 -0.87 12.31
N ASP A 54 2.03 -1.16 13.61
CA ASP A 54 0.98 -0.84 14.59
C ASP A 54 0.64 0.66 14.58
N ALA A 55 1.66 1.52 14.53
CA ALA A 55 1.47 2.97 14.52
C ALA A 55 0.79 3.46 13.23
N VAL A 56 1.14 2.86 12.08
CA VAL A 56 0.47 3.11 10.80
C VAL A 56 -1.00 2.68 10.88
N GLY A 57 -1.26 1.44 11.34
CA GLY A 57 -2.61 0.90 11.48
C GLY A 57 -3.49 1.69 12.45
N GLY A 58 -2.91 2.15 13.57
CA GLY A 58 -3.59 3.01 14.54
C GLY A 58 -4.00 4.35 13.94
N ARG A 59 -3.16 4.97 13.09
CA ARG A 59 -3.49 6.21 12.40
C ARG A 59 -4.55 6.04 11.33
N MET A 60 -4.48 4.98 10.54
CA MET A 60 -5.54 4.64 9.58
C MET A 60 -6.87 4.39 10.31
N SER A 61 -6.85 3.69 11.44
CA SER A 61 -8.04 3.43 12.26
C SER A 61 -8.61 4.73 12.85
N ALA A 62 -7.76 5.66 13.28
CA ALA A 62 -8.20 6.97 13.76
C ALA A 62 -8.90 7.78 12.66
N LEU A 63 -8.40 7.74 11.43
CA LEU A 63 -9.05 8.36 10.27
C LEU A 63 -10.39 7.70 9.88
N SER A 64 -10.61 6.45 10.30
CA SER A 64 -11.86 5.73 10.02
C SER A 64 -13.01 6.09 10.98
N ALA A 65 -12.73 6.88 12.02
CA ALA A 65 -13.76 7.34 12.95
C ALA A 65 -14.82 8.19 12.22
N GLU A 66 -16.10 7.98 12.54
CA GLU A 66 -17.26 8.39 11.73
C GLU A 66 -17.49 9.91 11.53
N ASN A 67 -16.58 10.79 11.96
CA ASN A 67 -16.89 12.21 12.16
C ASN A 67 -16.09 13.21 11.29
N SER A 68 -15.38 12.79 10.25
CA SER A 68 -14.67 13.71 9.34
C SER A 68 -14.76 13.26 7.88
N PRO A 69 -15.45 14.02 7.01
CA PRO A 69 -15.44 13.78 5.55
C PRO A 69 -14.02 13.83 4.98
N THR A 70 -13.18 14.72 5.50
CA THR A 70 -11.79 14.88 5.08
C THR A 70 -10.94 13.64 5.42
N ASP A 71 -11.18 13.00 6.55
CA ASP A 71 -10.41 11.80 6.96
C ASP A 71 -10.78 10.59 6.10
N ARG A 72 -12.04 10.53 5.66
CA ARG A 72 -12.50 9.53 4.68
C ARG A 72 -11.83 9.71 3.32
N ASP A 73 -11.68 10.94 2.85
CA ASP A 73 -11.01 11.23 1.58
C ASP A 73 -9.53 10.81 1.62
N VAL A 74 -8.84 11.02 2.75
CA VAL A 74 -7.46 10.56 2.96
C VAL A 74 -7.38 9.03 2.89
N LEU A 75 -8.29 8.31 3.56
CA LEU A 75 -8.34 6.84 3.49
C LEU A 75 -8.62 6.33 2.08
N PHE A 76 -9.51 7.00 1.34
CA PHE A 76 -9.80 6.66 -0.05
C PHE A 76 -8.60 6.93 -0.96
N GLY A 77 -7.81 7.99 -0.74
CA GLY A 77 -6.56 8.21 -1.46
C GLY A 77 -5.53 7.11 -1.24
N ILE A 78 -5.38 6.64 0.00
CA ILE A 78 -4.47 5.52 0.34
C ILE A 78 -4.92 4.22 -0.34
N LEU A 79 -6.20 3.88 -0.26
CA LEU A 79 -6.75 2.67 -0.91
C LEU A 79 -6.69 2.78 -2.44
N GLY A 80 -6.95 3.97 -2.97
CA GLY A 80 -6.89 4.30 -4.39
C GLY A 80 -5.48 4.34 -4.98
N SER A 81 -4.43 4.25 -4.16
CA SER A 81 -3.04 4.16 -4.61
C SER A 81 -2.59 2.72 -4.88
N HIS A 82 -3.36 1.72 -4.46
CA HIS A 82 -3.00 0.30 -4.64
C HIS A 82 -3.10 -0.13 -6.10
N PRO A 83 -2.16 -0.91 -6.66
CA PRO A 83 -2.28 -1.41 -8.03
C PRO A 83 -3.47 -2.37 -8.19
N ARG A 84 -4.12 -2.34 -9.36
CA ARG A 84 -5.18 -3.31 -9.68
C ARG A 84 -4.61 -4.72 -9.78
N LEU A 85 -5.36 -5.70 -9.29
CA LEU A 85 -4.98 -7.12 -9.38
C LEU A 85 -5.09 -7.63 -10.83
N GLY A 86 -4.06 -8.35 -11.28
CA GLY A 86 -4.09 -9.12 -12.53
C GLY A 86 -3.87 -8.32 -13.82
N ARG A 87 -3.45 -7.04 -13.74
CA ARG A 87 -3.03 -6.28 -14.92
C ARG A 87 -1.51 -6.10 -14.95
N PRO A 88 -0.79 -6.60 -15.98
CA PRO A 88 0.54 -6.09 -16.30
C PRO A 88 0.41 -4.64 -16.77
N LYS A 89 1.42 -3.82 -16.46
CA LYS A 89 1.25 -2.36 -16.46
C LYS A 89 1.11 -1.71 -17.83
N VAL A 90 0.24 -0.72 -17.86
CA VAL A 90 0.36 0.49 -18.69
C VAL A 90 1.35 1.44 -17.98
N ALA A 91 2.24 2.08 -18.73
CA ALA A 91 3.45 2.78 -18.27
C ALA A 91 3.30 3.94 -17.25
N GLN A 92 2.09 4.21 -16.73
CA GLN A 92 1.80 5.39 -15.88
C GLN A 92 1.72 5.12 -14.38
N GLU A 93 1.54 3.87 -13.94
CA GLU A 93 1.57 3.55 -12.51
C GLU A 93 3.00 3.13 -12.13
N GLN A 94 3.61 3.66 -11.06
CA GLN A 94 4.88 3.18 -10.51
C GLN A 94 4.56 2.14 -9.41
N LEU A 95 5.24 0.99 -9.38
CA LEU A 95 4.96 -0.12 -8.44
C LEU A 95 6.20 -0.19 -7.56
N SER A 96 6.02 -0.47 -6.27
CA SER A 96 7.13 -0.94 -5.45
C SER A 96 7.69 -2.26 -6.01
N GLU A 97 8.99 -2.54 -5.80
CA GLU A 97 9.62 -3.80 -6.24
C GLU A 97 8.94 -5.03 -5.61
N LEU A 98 8.31 -4.88 -4.44
CA LEU A 98 7.64 -5.96 -3.72
C LEU A 98 6.28 -6.29 -4.31
N SER A 99 5.51 -5.27 -4.69
CA SER A 99 4.21 -5.45 -5.34
C SER A 99 4.33 -6.15 -6.71
N GLN A 100 5.43 -5.92 -7.44
CA GLN A 100 5.75 -6.70 -8.64
C GLN A 100 5.97 -8.20 -8.37
N LYS A 101 6.65 -8.53 -7.27
CA LYS A 101 6.91 -9.93 -6.89
C LYS A 101 5.64 -10.62 -6.42
N GLU A 102 4.79 -9.91 -5.68
CA GLU A 102 3.51 -10.40 -5.18
C GLU A 102 2.56 -10.79 -6.32
N GLN A 103 2.51 -9.99 -7.39
CA GLN A 103 1.63 -10.27 -8.54
C GLN A 103 2.28 -11.13 -9.64
N ALA A 104 3.59 -11.41 -9.57
CA ALA A 104 4.27 -12.22 -10.57
C ALA A 104 3.63 -13.61 -10.72
N GLN A 105 3.10 -14.19 -9.64
CA GLN A 105 2.40 -15.47 -9.67
C GLN A 105 0.98 -15.39 -10.25
N LEU A 106 0.37 -14.21 -10.36
CA LEU A 106 -0.96 -14.04 -10.96
C LEU A 106 -0.90 -13.94 -12.49
N ASN A 107 0.21 -13.41 -13.03
CA ASN A 107 0.37 -13.18 -14.47
C ASN A 107 0.77 -14.45 -15.27
N VAL A 108 1.06 -15.58 -14.62
CA VAL A 108 1.49 -16.81 -15.31
C VAL A 108 0.30 -17.74 -15.56
N GLY A 109 -0.17 -17.78 -16.81
CA GLY A 109 -0.87 -18.94 -17.38
C GLY A 109 -2.40 -19.00 -17.24
N ALA A 110 -3.11 -17.90 -17.08
CA ALA A 110 -4.58 -17.91 -17.17
C ALA A 110 -5.12 -16.56 -17.67
N GLU A 111 -5.23 -16.38 -18.99
CA GLU A 111 -5.97 -15.26 -19.60
C GLU A 111 -7.40 -15.18 -19.03
N GLU A 112 -8.02 -16.34 -18.78
CA GLU A 112 -9.35 -16.44 -18.15
C GLU A 112 -9.38 -15.85 -16.73
N LEU A 113 -8.32 -16.03 -15.94
CA LEU A 113 -8.21 -15.45 -14.59
C LEU A 113 -8.00 -13.93 -14.67
N ALA A 114 -7.20 -13.46 -15.62
CA ALA A 114 -6.99 -12.03 -15.83
C ALA A 114 -8.27 -11.32 -16.25
N GLU A 115 -9.07 -11.93 -17.15
CA GLU A 115 -10.39 -11.41 -17.55
C GLU A 115 -11.38 -11.43 -16.38
N LYS A 116 -11.41 -12.50 -15.58
CA LYS A 116 -12.25 -12.56 -14.37
C LYS A 116 -11.86 -11.48 -13.36
N LEU A 117 -10.57 -11.30 -13.09
CA LEU A 117 -10.07 -10.24 -12.22
C LEU A 117 -10.40 -8.86 -12.79
N ARG A 118 -10.35 -8.67 -14.12
CA ARG A 118 -10.80 -7.42 -14.75
C ARG A 118 -12.27 -7.14 -14.45
N GLY A 119 -13.14 -8.13 -14.68
CA GLY A 119 -14.57 -8.00 -14.38
C GLY A 119 -14.84 -7.69 -12.90
N MET A 120 -14.12 -8.34 -11.99
CA MET A 120 -14.24 -8.08 -10.54
C MET A 120 -13.77 -6.67 -10.15
N ASN A 121 -12.66 -6.19 -10.73
CA ASN A 121 -12.22 -4.80 -10.51
C ASN A 121 -13.29 -3.82 -11.02
N GLU A 122 -13.85 -4.03 -12.21
CA GLU A 122 -14.88 -3.16 -12.81
C GLU A 122 -16.17 -3.15 -12.00
N GLU A 123 -16.66 -4.32 -11.56
CA GLU A 123 -17.86 -4.42 -10.72
C GLU A 123 -17.65 -3.74 -9.36
N TYR A 124 -16.48 -3.95 -8.74
CA TYR A 124 -16.15 -3.35 -7.45
C TYR A 124 -16.00 -1.83 -7.55
N GLU A 125 -15.23 -1.33 -8.52
CA GLU A 125 -15.02 0.11 -8.75
C GLU A 125 -16.33 0.81 -9.15
N GLY A 126 -17.21 0.14 -9.89
CA GLY A 126 -18.54 0.66 -10.23
C GLY A 126 -19.48 0.75 -9.03
N ARG A 127 -19.39 -0.21 -8.10
CA ARG A 127 -20.18 -0.23 -6.86
C ARG A 127 -19.62 0.70 -5.79
N PHE A 128 -18.30 0.88 -5.76
CA PHE A 128 -17.58 1.69 -4.79
C PHE A 128 -16.63 2.67 -5.50
N PRO A 129 -17.16 3.78 -6.06
CA PRO A 129 -16.35 4.74 -6.79
C PRO A 129 -15.17 5.28 -5.95
N GLY A 130 -13.97 5.24 -6.52
CA GLY A 130 -12.74 5.72 -5.86
C GLY A 130 -12.02 4.65 -5.02
N LEU A 131 -12.60 3.47 -4.81
CA LEU A 131 -11.92 2.35 -4.17
C LEU A 131 -11.37 1.37 -5.21
N ARG A 132 -10.25 0.73 -4.88
CA ARG A 132 -9.67 -0.35 -5.69
C ARG A 132 -9.92 -1.70 -5.02
N PHE A 133 -10.03 -2.75 -5.83
CA PHE A 133 -10.15 -4.11 -5.33
C PHE A 133 -8.77 -4.62 -4.90
N VAL A 134 -8.54 -4.65 -3.58
CA VAL A 134 -7.25 -5.03 -2.97
C VAL A 134 -7.42 -6.35 -2.22
N THR A 135 -6.53 -7.31 -2.49
CA THR A 135 -6.46 -8.57 -1.74
C THR A 135 -4.99 -8.90 -1.43
N PHE A 136 -4.75 -9.62 -0.33
CA PHE A 136 -3.41 -10.10 0.01
C PHE A 136 -3.10 -11.36 -0.80
N VAL A 137 -2.09 -11.29 -1.68
CA VAL A 137 -1.78 -12.35 -2.65
C VAL A 137 -0.57 -13.20 -2.28
N ASN A 138 0.22 -12.79 -1.28
CA ASN A 138 1.41 -13.54 -0.87
C ASN A 138 1.03 -14.84 -0.14
N GLY A 139 1.29 -15.99 -0.77
CA GLY A 139 1.06 -17.31 -0.17
C GLY A 139 -0.39 -17.82 -0.23
N ARG A 140 -1.30 -17.12 -0.92
CA ARG A 140 -2.68 -17.59 -1.15
C ARG A 140 -2.84 -18.22 -2.53
N SER A 141 -3.66 -19.27 -2.60
CA SER A 141 -4.09 -19.87 -3.87
C SER A 141 -4.89 -18.87 -4.70
N ARG A 142 -4.95 -19.09 -6.02
CA ARG A 142 -5.68 -18.25 -6.96
C ARG A 142 -7.22 -18.38 -6.85
N GLU A 143 -7.70 -19.33 -6.05
CA GLU A 143 -9.11 -19.64 -5.79
C GLU A 143 -9.66 -18.92 -4.56
#